data_AF-A0A1F4V3C9-F1
#
_entry.id   AF-A0A1F4V3C9-F1
#
_cell.length_a   1.000
_cell.length_b   1.000
_cell.length_c   1.000
_cell.angle_alpha   90.00
_cell.angle_beta   90.00
_cell.angle_gamma   90.00
#
_symmetry.space_group_name_H-M   'P 1'
#
loop_
_entity.id
_entity.type
_entity.pdbx_description
1 polymer ?
#
loop_
_entity_poly.entity_id
_entity_poly.type
_entity_poly.pdbx_seq_one_letter_code
_entity_poly.pdbx_strand_id
1 'polypeptide(L)'
;MAIEGQAFTGIVEPNEKLVEFMMSRHGFNKETVKGLLVYPDEEATYFDNVEIDLDTVERMVSLPGDTQNAVPLSEVIGTKINYFYIGSCKQGNLESLRQAAALLKGRRIAQDVRMQVQANTRAVENTLREEGILEIFEQSGIEVIGRGCGPCMGATADANDREEIVLSATDRNFQGRMGRNRLVYLASVPVVVASAVAGEICDPEKLN
;
A
#
# COMPACT_ATOMS: atom_id res chain seq x y z
N MET A 1 -9.83 2.72 -3.73
CA MET A 1 -9.33 3.72 -4.69
C MET A 1 -10.48 4.10 -5.62
N ALA A 2 -11.66 4.39 -5.05
CA ALA A 2 -12.86 4.66 -5.86
C ALA A 2 -12.75 6.03 -6.54
N ILE A 3 -12.26 7.03 -5.80
CA ILE A 3 -12.06 8.39 -6.31
C ILE A 3 -10.96 8.45 -7.38
N GLU A 4 -9.93 7.60 -7.30
CA GLU A 4 -8.92 7.45 -8.34
C GLU A 4 -9.48 6.86 -9.64
N GLY A 5 -10.57 6.08 -9.55
CA GLY A 5 -11.38 5.65 -10.69
C GLY A 5 -12.50 6.64 -11.05
N GLN A 6 -12.42 7.88 -10.57
CA GLN A 6 -13.39 8.97 -10.79
C GLN A 6 -14.80 8.71 -10.22
N ALA A 7 -14.96 7.71 -9.36
CA ALA A 7 -16.22 7.47 -8.67
C ALA A 7 -16.43 8.45 -7.51
N PHE A 8 -17.69 8.78 -7.21
CA PHE A 8 -18.03 9.63 -6.06
C PHE A 8 -17.66 8.97 -4.72
N THR A 9 -17.90 7.67 -4.60
CA THR A 9 -17.56 6.86 -3.42
C THR A 9 -17.42 5.39 -3.81
N GLY A 10 -16.85 4.59 -2.92
CA GLY A 10 -16.86 3.13 -3.02
C GLY A 10 -17.41 2.53 -1.72
N ILE A 11 -18.28 1.54 -1.85
CA ILE A 11 -18.86 0.81 -0.73
C ILE A 11 -18.63 -0.69 -0.94
N VAL A 12 -18.41 -1.40 0.16
CA VAL A 12 -18.32 -2.86 0.18
C VAL A 12 -19.40 -3.34 1.13
N GLU A 13 -20.11 -4.39 0.75
CA GLU A 13 -21.14 -4.98 1.59
C GLU A 13 -20.59 -5.37 2.97
N PRO A 14 -21.36 -5.15 4.05
CA PRO A 14 -20.97 -5.60 5.37
C PRO A 14 -20.71 -7.11 5.44
N ASN A 15 -19.64 -7.51 6.11
CA ASN A 15 -19.30 -8.92 6.32
C ASN A 15 -18.94 -9.19 7.80
N GLU A 16 -18.72 -10.47 8.17
CA GLU A 16 -18.41 -10.83 9.56
C GLU A 16 -17.12 -10.17 10.07
N LYS A 17 -16.11 -9.98 9.20
CA LYS A 17 -14.87 -9.27 9.60
C LYS A 17 -15.13 -7.81 10.00
N LEU A 18 -16.09 -7.14 9.36
CA LEU A 18 -16.52 -5.80 9.79
C LEU A 18 -17.16 -5.86 11.19
N VAL A 19 -17.97 -6.88 11.48
CA VAL A 19 -18.58 -7.07 12.80
C VAL A 19 -17.51 -7.30 13.86
N GLU A 20 -16.56 -8.20 13.60
CA GLU A 20 -15.41 -8.48 14.47
C GLU A 20 -14.56 -7.22 14.72
N PHE A 21 -14.32 -6.42 13.68
CA PHE A 21 -13.61 -5.15 13.80
C PHE A 21 -14.36 -4.17 14.72
N MET A 22 -15.67 -4.00 14.53
CA MET A 22 -16.48 -3.10 15.36
C MET A 22 -16.53 -3.55 16.83
N MET A 23 -16.60 -4.86 17.07
CA MET A 23 -16.57 -5.42 18.43
C MET A 23 -15.20 -5.22 19.08
N SER A 24 -14.13 -5.64 18.41
CA SER A 24 -12.77 -5.63 18.97
C SER A 24 -12.21 -4.23 19.15
N ARG A 25 -12.48 -3.32 18.20
CA ARG A 25 -11.90 -1.98 18.19
C ARG A 25 -12.74 -0.94 18.91
N HIS A 26 -14.06 -1.05 18.83
CA HIS A 26 -14.98 -0.04 19.35
C HIS A 26 -15.83 -0.55 20.53
N GLY A 27 -15.69 -1.82 20.92
CA GLY A 27 -16.37 -2.38 22.10
C GLY A 27 -17.88 -2.54 21.93
N PHE A 28 -18.39 -2.47 20.70
CA PHE A 28 -19.80 -2.72 20.45
C PHE A 28 -20.14 -4.20 20.66
N ASN A 29 -21.35 -4.48 21.14
CA ASN A 29 -21.86 -5.85 21.13
C ASN A 29 -22.31 -6.23 19.71
N LYS A 30 -22.34 -7.54 19.43
CA LYS A 30 -22.65 -8.10 18.11
C LYS A 30 -24.05 -7.73 17.61
N GLU A 31 -25.05 -7.72 18.49
CA GLU A 31 -26.45 -7.43 18.14
C GLU A 31 -26.63 -5.98 17.68
N THR A 32 -26.01 -5.03 18.40
CA THR A 32 -26.00 -3.62 18.03
C THR A 32 -25.36 -3.40 16.66
N VAL A 33 -24.19 -4.01 16.40
CA VAL A 33 -23.53 -3.85 15.09
C VAL A 33 -24.43 -4.40 13.99
N LYS A 34 -24.93 -5.64 14.14
CA LYS A 34 -25.79 -6.27 13.13
C LYS A 34 -27.07 -5.49 12.87
N GLY A 35 -27.67 -4.88 13.90
CA GLY A 35 -28.86 -4.03 13.75
C GLY A 35 -28.62 -2.72 13.00
N LEU A 36 -27.36 -2.31 12.78
CA LEU A 36 -26.99 -1.10 12.04
C LEU A 36 -26.53 -1.39 10.60
N LEU A 37 -26.32 -2.66 10.24
CA LEU A 37 -25.83 -3.02 8.91
C LEU A 37 -26.96 -2.89 7.89
N VAL A 38 -26.62 -2.33 6.73
CA VAL A 38 -27.52 -2.18 5.58
C VAL A 38 -26.94 -2.98 4.43
N TYR A 39 -27.80 -3.76 3.78
CA TYR A 39 -27.47 -4.61 2.63
C TYR A 39 -28.24 -4.11 1.42
N PRO A 40 -27.72 -4.33 0.19
CA PRO A 40 -28.52 -4.08 -1.00
C PRO A 40 -29.76 -4.98 -1.00
N ASP A 41 -30.88 -4.44 -1.50
CA ASP A 41 -32.08 -5.24 -1.75
C ASP A 41 -31.82 -6.25 -2.88
N GLU A 42 -32.45 -7.41 -2.84
CA GLU A 42 -32.30 -8.45 -3.89
C GLU A 42 -32.67 -7.93 -5.30
N GLU A 43 -33.59 -6.96 -5.36
CA GLU A 43 -34.08 -6.33 -6.60
C GLU A 43 -33.39 -4.99 -6.91
N ALA A 44 -32.23 -4.71 -6.28
CA ALA A 44 -31.48 -3.48 -6.54
C ALA A 44 -31.02 -3.40 -8.00
N THR A 45 -31.27 -2.26 -8.64
CA THR A 45 -30.84 -2.01 -10.03
C THR A 45 -29.55 -1.20 -10.07
N TYR A 46 -28.61 -1.63 -10.90
CA TYR A 46 -27.32 -0.97 -11.11
C TYR A 46 -27.23 -0.39 -12.51
N PHE A 47 -26.52 0.72 -12.69
CA PHE A 47 -26.28 1.30 -14.00
C PHE A 47 -25.44 0.36 -14.89
N ASP A 48 -24.46 -0.30 -14.30
CA ASP A 48 -23.60 -1.26 -14.96
C ASP A 48 -23.13 -2.34 -13.97
N ASN A 49 -22.76 -3.52 -14.47
CA ASN A 49 -22.24 -4.64 -13.70
C ASN A 49 -20.94 -5.13 -14.32
N VAL A 50 -19.86 -5.16 -13.53
CA VAL A 50 -18.55 -5.62 -13.97
C VAL A 50 -18.18 -6.87 -13.18
N GLU A 51 -18.05 -8.00 -13.87
CA GLU A 51 -17.57 -9.25 -13.30
C GLU A 51 -16.07 -9.41 -13.62
N ILE A 52 -15.28 -9.74 -12.60
CA ILE A 52 -13.82 -9.86 -12.71
C ILE A 52 -13.43 -11.26 -12.29
N ASP A 53 -12.90 -12.05 -13.23
CA ASP A 53 -12.31 -13.36 -12.95
C ASP A 53 -10.90 -13.18 -12.37
N LEU A 54 -10.75 -13.41 -11.08
CA LEU A 54 -9.49 -13.22 -10.36
C LEU A 54 -8.38 -14.17 -10.82
N ASP A 55 -8.71 -15.33 -11.40
CA ASP A 55 -7.70 -16.28 -11.90
C ASP A 55 -6.98 -15.74 -13.16
N THR A 56 -7.58 -14.75 -13.82
CA THR A 56 -7.01 -14.10 -15.02
C THR A 56 -6.25 -12.81 -14.72
N VAL A 57 -6.34 -12.29 -13.49
CA VAL A 57 -5.74 -11.00 -13.10
C VAL A 57 -4.33 -11.22 -12.58
N GLU A 58 -3.35 -10.87 -13.42
CA GLU A 58 -1.95 -10.75 -12.98
C GLU A 58 -1.77 -9.64 -11.93
N ARG A 59 -0.66 -9.66 -11.20
CA ARG A 59 -0.27 -8.51 -10.37
C ARG A 59 -0.11 -7.30 -11.28
N MET A 60 -0.68 -6.16 -10.89
CA MET A 60 -0.67 -4.93 -11.70
C MET A 60 0.25 -3.87 -11.10
N VAL A 61 0.80 -3.01 -11.95
CA VAL A 61 1.60 -1.83 -11.59
C VAL A 61 1.08 -0.61 -12.37
N SER A 62 0.72 0.48 -11.67
CA SER A 62 0.41 1.76 -12.34
C SER A 62 1.69 2.48 -12.72
N LEU A 63 1.80 2.89 -13.98
CA LEU A 63 2.93 3.65 -14.52
C LEU A 63 2.86 5.12 -14.08
N PRO A 64 3.97 5.89 -14.12
CA PRO A 64 3.97 7.29 -13.70
C PRO A 64 2.94 8.17 -14.40
N GLY A 65 2.34 9.10 -13.64
CA GLY A 65 1.51 10.19 -14.14
C GLY A 65 -0.01 9.97 -14.05
N ASP A 66 -0.49 8.73 -14.11
CA ASP A 66 -1.91 8.39 -14.02
C ASP A 66 -2.09 7.10 -13.21
N THR A 67 -3.13 7.02 -12.40
CA THR A 67 -3.45 5.80 -11.64
C THR A 67 -4.14 4.74 -12.51
N GLN A 68 -4.72 5.15 -13.64
CA GLN A 68 -5.52 4.32 -14.54
C GLN A 68 -4.71 3.63 -15.64
N ASN A 69 -3.41 3.93 -15.77
CA ASN A 69 -2.52 3.35 -16.80
C ASN A 69 -1.83 2.05 -16.33
N ALA A 70 -2.53 1.24 -15.53
CA ALA A 70 -1.96 0.04 -14.95
C ALA A 70 -1.66 -1.02 -16.00
N VAL A 71 -0.48 -1.62 -15.89
CA VAL A 71 -0.01 -2.73 -16.75
C VAL A 71 0.28 -3.97 -15.90
N PRO A 72 0.23 -5.18 -16.49
CA PRO A 72 0.72 -6.38 -15.84
C PRO A 72 2.16 -6.21 -15.34
N LEU A 73 2.46 -6.75 -14.16
CA LEU A 73 3.79 -6.69 -13.54
C LEU A 73 4.87 -7.23 -14.48
N SER A 74 4.53 -8.29 -15.23
CA SER A 74 5.39 -8.94 -16.21
C SER A 74 5.96 -7.98 -17.27
N GLU A 75 5.24 -6.91 -17.63
CA GLU A 75 5.69 -5.91 -18.61
C GLU A 75 6.76 -4.95 -18.08
N VAL A 76 6.87 -4.81 -16.76
CA VAL A 76 7.72 -3.78 -16.12
C VAL A 76 8.83 -4.37 -15.26
N ILE A 77 8.96 -5.70 -15.19
CA ILE A 77 10.07 -6.38 -14.50
C ILE A 77 11.42 -5.85 -15.00
N GLY A 78 12.34 -5.58 -14.07
CA GLY A 78 13.68 -5.07 -14.37
C GLY A 78 13.77 -3.55 -14.46
N THR A 79 12.64 -2.83 -14.38
CA THR A 79 12.65 -1.35 -14.34
C THR A 79 13.43 -0.87 -13.12
N LYS A 80 14.45 -0.04 -13.32
CA LYS A 80 15.27 0.50 -12.23
C LYS A 80 14.46 1.45 -11.35
N ILE A 81 14.56 1.25 -10.03
CA ILE A 81 13.90 2.05 -9.01
C ILE A 81 14.96 2.47 -7.99
N ASN A 82 14.92 3.73 -7.56
CA ASN A 82 15.90 4.28 -6.61
C ASN A 82 15.28 4.48 -5.21
N TYR A 83 13.95 4.64 -5.15
CA TYR A 83 13.23 4.93 -3.93
C TYR A 83 11.98 4.06 -3.79
N PHE A 84 11.85 3.39 -2.65
CA PHE A 84 10.69 2.56 -2.31
C PHE A 84 9.94 3.14 -1.11
N TYR A 85 8.60 3.09 -1.15
CA TYR A 85 7.80 3.64 -0.06
C TYR A 85 6.56 2.80 0.26
N ILE A 86 6.42 2.43 1.54
CA ILE A 86 5.21 1.79 2.09
C ILE A 86 4.69 2.64 3.25
N GLY A 87 3.45 3.10 3.17
CA GLY A 87 2.87 3.92 4.21
C GLY A 87 1.59 4.60 3.78
N SER A 88 1.35 5.81 4.31
CA SER A 88 0.13 6.60 4.13
C SER A 88 -1.14 5.96 4.73
N CYS A 89 -2.29 6.59 4.49
CA CYS A 89 -3.59 6.00 4.82
C CYS A 89 -3.81 4.64 4.14
N LYS A 90 -3.21 4.41 2.97
CA LYS A 90 -3.45 3.21 2.16
C LYS A 90 -2.74 1.98 2.69
N GLN A 91 -1.42 2.05 2.94
CA GLN A 91 -0.59 0.89 3.31
C GLN A 91 0.27 1.10 4.56
N GLY A 92 -0.05 2.10 5.39
CA GLY A 92 0.56 2.26 6.72
C GLY A 92 -0.17 1.51 7.84
N ASN A 93 -1.09 0.60 7.50
CA ASN A 93 -1.83 -0.20 8.48
C ASN A 93 -0.98 -1.39 8.99
N LEU A 94 -1.44 -2.01 10.07
CA LEU A 94 -0.71 -3.07 10.77
C LEU A 94 -0.50 -4.33 9.91
N GLU A 95 -1.51 -4.72 9.13
CA GLU A 95 -1.46 -5.91 8.27
C GLU A 95 -0.41 -5.74 7.16
N SER A 96 -0.45 -4.59 6.48
CA SER A 96 0.49 -4.25 5.41
C SER A 96 1.94 -4.21 5.91
N LEU A 97 2.18 -3.62 7.09
CA LEU A 97 3.53 -3.52 7.66
C LEU A 97 4.03 -4.87 8.20
N ARG A 98 3.15 -5.71 8.77
CA ARG A 98 3.48 -7.10 9.12
C ARG A 98 3.84 -7.93 7.89
N GLN A 99 3.07 -7.80 6.80
CA GLN A 99 3.34 -8.48 5.54
C GLN A 99 4.71 -8.06 4.99
N ALA A 100 5.02 -6.75 5.01
CA ALA A 100 6.31 -6.27 4.58
C ALA A 100 7.46 -6.85 5.42
N ALA A 101 7.32 -6.84 6.75
CA ALA A 101 8.32 -7.37 7.66
C ALA A 101 8.55 -8.88 7.48
N ALA A 102 7.49 -9.65 7.23
CA ALA A 102 7.58 -11.09 6.98
C ALA A 102 8.42 -11.40 5.73
N LEU A 103 8.21 -10.64 4.65
CA LEU A 103 8.97 -10.78 3.40
C LEU A 103 10.45 -10.36 3.56
N LEU A 104 10.73 -9.40 4.45
CA LEU A 104 12.07 -8.89 4.73
C LEU A 104 12.90 -9.73 5.70
N LYS A 105 12.30 -10.71 6.38
CA LYS A 105 12.99 -11.51 7.40
C LYS A 105 14.25 -12.17 6.83
N GLY A 106 15.41 -11.78 7.38
CA GLY A 106 16.73 -12.28 6.94
C GLY A 106 17.27 -11.65 5.65
N ARG A 107 16.64 -10.59 5.15
CA ARG A 107 17.00 -9.90 3.91
C ARG A 107 17.30 -8.42 4.17
N ARG A 108 18.05 -7.79 3.27
CA ARG A 108 18.31 -6.36 3.25
C ARG A 108 17.95 -5.80 1.88
N ILE A 109 17.60 -4.52 1.82
CA ILE A 109 17.41 -3.83 0.55
C ILE A 109 18.74 -3.71 -0.21
N ALA A 110 18.67 -3.49 -1.52
CA ALA A 110 19.86 -3.31 -2.36
C ALA A 110 20.69 -2.08 -1.92
N GLN A 111 22.01 -2.10 -2.16
CA GLN A 111 22.94 -1.07 -1.65
C GLN A 111 22.66 0.35 -2.17
N ASP A 112 22.25 0.47 -3.43
CA ASP A 112 22.10 1.75 -4.13
C ASP A 112 20.64 2.26 -4.16
N VAL A 113 19.78 1.67 -3.34
CA VAL A 113 18.38 2.11 -3.21
C VAL A 113 18.08 2.53 -1.79
N ARG A 114 17.04 3.35 -1.64
CA ARG A 114 16.51 3.69 -0.33
C ARG A 114 15.07 3.26 -0.21
N MET A 115 14.66 2.92 1.00
CA MET A 115 13.28 2.57 1.30
C MET A 115 12.84 3.24 2.59
N GLN A 116 11.61 3.76 2.59
CA GLN A 116 10.98 4.32 3.77
C GLN A 116 9.68 3.60 4.10
N VAL A 117 9.42 3.41 5.39
CA VAL A 117 8.17 2.86 5.91
C VAL A 117 7.53 3.80 6.92
N GLN A 118 6.20 3.86 6.93
CA GLN A 118 5.46 4.75 7.82
C GLN A 118 4.18 4.09 8.35
N ALA A 119 4.03 4.07 9.68
CA ALA A 119 2.77 3.70 10.33
C ALA A 119 1.73 4.83 10.21
N ASN A 120 0.48 4.47 9.93
CA ASN A 120 -0.60 5.43 9.72
C ASN A 120 -1.16 6.04 11.02
N THR A 121 -0.97 5.36 12.15
CA THR A 121 -1.45 5.81 13.47
C THR A 121 -0.45 5.48 14.55
N ARG A 122 -0.52 6.19 15.68
CA ARG A 122 0.28 5.89 16.88
C ARG A 122 0.01 4.49 17.43
N ALA A 123 -1.24 4.02 17.35
CA ALA A 123 -1.60 2.68 17.81
C ALA A 123 -0.86 1.60 17.00
N VAL A 124 -0.84 1.73 15.67
CA VAL A 124 -0.10 0.81 14.78
C VAL A 124 1.39 0.87 15.08
N GLU A 125 1.98 2.06 15.18
CA GLU A 125 3.41 2.22 15.49
C GLU A 125 3.81 1.55 16.81
N ASN A 126 3.00 1.71 17.87
CA ASN A 126 3.23 1.09 19.16
C ASN A 126 3.19 -0.44 19.06
N THR A 127 2.19 -1.00 18.37
CA THR A 127 2.09 -2.45 18.17
C THR A 127 3.28 -2.99 17.38
N LEU A 128 3.70 -2.32 16.31
CA LEU A 128 4.89 -2.74 15.55
C LEU A 128 6.16 -2.74 16.40
N ARG A 129 6.29 -1.78 17.32
CA ARG A 129 7.40 -1.71 18.27
C ARG A 129 7.35 -2.85 19.29
N GLU A 130 6.17 -3.14 19.84
CA GLU A 130 5.97 -4.27 20.76
C GLU A 130 6.26 -5.63 20.09
N GLU A 131 6.00 -5.74 18.78
CA GLU A 131 6.25 -6.95 17.99
C GLU A 131 7.69 -7.07 17.47
N GLY A 132 8.54 -6.08 17.71
CA GLY A 132 9.92 -6.07 17.22
C GLY A 132 10.03 -5.85 15.70
N ILE A 133 8.97 -5.35 15.05
CA ILE A 133 8.92 -5.20 13.59
C ILE A 133 9.69 -3.97 13.13
N LEU A 134 9.76 -2.91 13.94
CA LEU A 134 10.53 -1.72 13.59
C LEU A 134 12.02 -2.06 13.46
N GLU A 135 12.52 -2.93 14.33
CA GLU A 135 13.88 -3.44 14.31
C GLU A 135 14.17 -4.27 13.06
N ILE A 136 13.19 -5.04 12.55
CA ILE A 136 13.32 -5.76 11.28
C ILE A 136 13.56 -4.77 10.13
N PHE A 137 12.77 -3.69 10.06
CA PHE A 137 12.96 -2.67 9.03
C PHE A 137 14.34 -2.01 9.11
N GLU A 138 14.76 -1.58 10.30
CA GLU A 138 16.06 -0.96 10.50
C GLU A 138 17.22 -1.91 10.11
N GLN A 139 17.15 -3.19 10.52
CA GLN A 139 18.16 -4.19 10.16
C GLN A 139 18.21 -4.46 8.65
N SER A 140 17.06 -4.42 7.98
CA SER A 140 16.95 -4.52 6.52
C SER A 140 17.44 -3.28 5.76
N GLY A 141 17.86 -2.21 6.45
CA GLY A 141 18.33 -0.96 5.85
C GLY A 141 17.21 0.01 5.47
N ILE A 142 16.02 -0.17 6.04
CA ILE A 142 14.83 0.62 5.74
C ILE A 142 14.67 1.70 6.81
N GLU A 143 14.40 2.93 6.38
CA GLU A 143 14.16 4.05 7.27
C GLU A 143 12.70 4.07 7.73
N VAL A 144 12.47 3.96 9.05
CA VAL A 144 11.16 4.17 9.65
C VAL A 144 10.96 5.68 9.88
N ILE A 145 10.04 6.29 9.14
CA ILE A 145 9.77 7.72 9.24
C ILE A 145 8.62 8.03 10.20
N GLY A 146 8.62 9.26 10.72
CA GLY A 146 7.59 9.74 11.65
C GLY A 146 6.18 9.68 11.06
N ARG A 147 5.18 9.56 11.94
CA ARG A 147 3.76 9.44 11.58
C ARG A 147 3.27 10.60 10.70
N GLY A 148 2.40 10.30 9.73
CA GLY A 148 1.78 11.30 8.86
C GLY A 148 1.47 10.75 7.47
N CYS A 149 1.34 11.62 6.48
CA CYS A 149 1.26 11.22 5.07
C CYS A 149 2.64 11.19 4.39
N GLY A 150 3.64 11.90 4.96
CA GLY A 150 5.04 11.88 4.52
C GLY A 150 5.22 11.95 3.00
N PRO A 151 5.97 11.01 2.40
CA PRO A 151 6.24 10.97 0.96
C PRO A 151 4.99 10.96 0.09
N CYS A 152 3.86 10.37 0.52
CA CYS A 152 2.63 10.29 -0.27
C CYS A 152 2.11 11.66 -0.73
N MET A 153 2.36 12.72 0.04
CA MET A 153 1.98 14.10 -0.32
C MET A 153 3.20 14.99 -0.58
N GLY A 154 4.39 14.41 -0.76
CA GLY A 154 5.64 15.17 -0.89
C GLY A 154 6.00 15.95 0.39
N ALA A 155 5.47 15.53 1.54
CA ALA A 155 5.75 16.16 2.83
C ALA A 155 7.02 15.57 3.46
N THR A 156 8.10 15.51 2.66
CA THR A 156 9.45 15.16 3.12
C THR A 156 10.39 16.33 2.88
N ALA A 157 11.41 16.48 3.73
CA ALA A 157 12.38 17.57 3.62
C ALA A 157 13.10 17.60 2.26
N ASP A 158 13.26 16.43 1.64
CA ASP A 158 14.01 16.23 0.40
C ASP A 158 13.13 16.14 -0.86
N ALA A 159 11.82 16.39 -0.76
CA ALA A 159 10.87 16.09 -1.83
C ALA A 159 11.19 16.79 -3.16
N ASN A 160 11.88 17.93 -3.12
CA ASN A 160 12.21 18.72 -4.31
C ASN A 160 13.71 18.72 -4.66
N ASP A 161 14.53 17.99 -3.89
CA ASP A 161 16.00 18.07 -4.00
C ASP A 161 16.60 16.88 -4.76
N ARG A 162 15.79 15.88 -5.11
CA ARG A 162 16.24 14.62 -5.72
C ARG A 162 15.43 14.27 -6.96
N GLU A 163 16.12 13.70 -7.94
CA GLU A 163 15.51 13.05 -9.10
C GLU A 163 15.50 11.54 -8.85
N GLU A 164 14.32 10.96 -8.70
CA GLU A 164 14.19 9.54 -8.32
C GLU A 164 13.02 8.89 -9.05
N ILE A 165 13.22 7.63 -9.44
CA ILE A 165 12.12 6.76 -9.80
C ILE A 165 11.66 6.05 -8.51
N VAL A 166 10.36 6.18 -8.21
CA VAL A 166 9.75 5.72 -6.99
C VAL A 166 8.83 4.55 -7.28
N LEU A 167 8.91 3.48 -6.48
CA LEU A 167 7.88 2.45 -6.45
C LEU A 167 7.19 2.51 -5.08
N SER A 168 5.91 2.85 -5.09
CA SER A 168 5.15 3.12 -3.88
C SER A 168 3.92 2.24 -3.72
N ALA A 169 3.59 1.90 -2.48
CA ALA A 169 2.34 1.25 -2.13
C ALA A 169 1.20 2.24 -1.80
N THR A 170 1.32 3.51 -2.21
CA THR A 170 0.25 4.51 -2.09
C THR A 170 -0.79 4.34 -3.19
N ASP A 171 -1.71 5.29 -3.31
CA ASP A 171 -2.83 5.28 -4.26
C ASP A 171 -2.75 6.39 -5.33
N ARG A 172 -1.75 7.29 -5.30
CA ARG A 172 -1.66 8.42 -6.24
C ARG A 172 -0.23 8.68 -6.72
N ASN A 173 -0.08 8.92 -8.01
CA ASN A 173 1.21 9.01 -8.70
C ASN A 173 1.33 10.13 -9.76
N PHE A 174 0.43 11.11 -9.76
CA PHE A 174 0.53 12.25 -10.67
C PHE A 174 1.84 13.03 -10.44
N GLN A 175 2.34 13.69 -11.49
CA GLN A 175 3.61 14.43 -11.43
C GLN A 175 3.59 15.46 -10.29
N GLY A 176 4.66 15.48 -9.48
CA GLY A 176 4.77 16.37 -8.33
C GLY A 176 4.11 15.84 -7.05
N ARG A 177 3.39 14.71 -7.09
CA ARG A 177 2.68 14.17 -5.92
C ARG A 177 3.61 13.85 -4.75
N MET A 178 4.71 13.15 -5.02
CA MET A 178 5.71 12.78 -4.01
C MET A 178 6.93 13.70 -4.00
N GLY A 179 6.92 14.76 -4.81
CA GLY A 179 8.10 15.57 -5.09
C GLY A 179 8.19 15.98 -6.56
N ARG A 180 8.75 17.15 -6.84
CA ARG A 180 8.75 17.76 -8.20
C ARG A 180 9.38 16.87 -9.27
N ASN A 181 10.50 16.22 -8.94
CA ASN A 181 11.32 15.46 -9.89
C ASN A 181 11.23 13.94 -9.65
N ARG A 182 10.14 13.45 -9.06
CA ARG A 182 9.92 12.04 -8.79
C ARG A 182 8.91 11.45 -9.78
N LEU A 183 9.29 10.34 -10.42
CA LEU A 183 8.40 9.53 -11.25
C LEU A 183 7.89 8.37 -10.42
N VAL A 184 6.57 8.25 -10.24
CA VAL A 184 5.99 7.35 -9.24
C VAL A 184 5.24 6.19 -9.91
N TYR A 185 5.69 4.97 -9.65
CA TYR A 185 4.97 3.74 -9.92
C TYR A 185 4.16 3.34 -8.68
N LEU A 186 2.99 2.75 -8.88
CA LEU A 186 2.17 2.20 -7.78
C LEU A 186 2.12 0.68 -7.87
N ALA A 187 2.36 0.00 -6.74
CA ALA A 187 2.29 -1.46 -6.68
C ALA A 187 1.85 -1.94 -5.29
N SER A 188 1.54 -3.23 -5.19
CA SER A 188 1.22 -3.86 -3.90
C SER A 188 2.45 -3.96 -3.00
N VAL A 189 2.23 -4.08 -1.67
CA VAL A 189 3.31 -4.22 -0.67
C VAL A 189 4.30 -5.35 -1.02
N PRO A 190 3.87 -6.56 -1.40
CA PRO A 190 4.80 -7.62 -1.78
C PRO A 190 5.72 -7.23 -2.93
N VAL A 191 5.18 -6.58 -3.98
CA VAL A 191 5.97 -6.12 -5.12
C VAL A 191 6.96 -5.04 -4.68
N VAL A 192 6.55 -4.08 -3.86
CA VAL A 192 7.45 -3.03 -3.35
C VAL A 192 8.62 -3.63 -2.56
N VAL A 193 8.34 -4.59 -1.68
CA VAL A 193 9.39 -5.24 -0.87
C VAL A 193 10.34 -6.07 -1.73
N ALA A 194 9.82 -6.90 -2.62
CA ALA A 194 10.63 -7.71 -3.53
C ALA A 194 11.51 -6.84 -4.42
N SER A 195 10.96 -5.72 -4.89
CA SER A 195 11.68 -4.77 -5.71
C SER A 195 12.75 -4.01 -4.92
N ALA A 196 12.51 -3.68 -3.65
CA ALA A 196 13.50 -3.03 -2.79
C ALA A 196 14.70 -3.94 -2.49
N VAL A 197 14.45 -5.24 -2.33
CA VAL A 197 15.51 -6.26 -2.18
C VAL A 197 16.30 -6.42 -3.48
N ALA A 198 15.64 -6.38 -4.64
CA ALA A 198 16.28 -6.55 -5.95
C ALA A 198 16.97 -5.27 -6.48
N GLY A 199 16.52 -4.08 -6.07
CA GLY A 199 16.94 -2.78 -6.62
C GLY A 199 16.25 -2.38 -7.94
N GLU A 200 15.23 -3.12 -8.34
CA GLU A 200 14.45 -2.92 -9.58
C GLU A 200 13.08 -3.59 -9.43
N ILE A 201 12.10 -3.26 -10.27
CA ILE A 201 10.78 -3.89 -10.23
C ILE A 201 10.94 -5.41 -10.37
N CYS A 202 10.46 -6.14 -9.38
CA CYS A 202 10.68 -7.58 -9.23
C CYS A 202 9.41 -8.31 -8.79
N ASP A 203 9.27 -9.55 -9.24
CA ASP A 203 8.17 -10.42 -8.82
C ASP A 203 8.38 -10.88 -7.37
N PRO A 204 7.39 -10.71 -6.47
CA PRO A 204 7.47 -11.22 -5.10
C PRO A 204 7.66 -12.72 -4.98
N GLU A 205 7.34 -13.52 -6.00
CA GLU A 205 7.59 -14.97 -5.98
C GLU A 205 9.07 -15.32 -5.92
N LYS A 206 9.97 -14.41 -6.30
CA LYS A 206 11.42 -14.61 -6.13
C LYS A 206 11.89 -14.53 -4.67
N LEU A 207 11.01 -14.11 -3.74
CA LEU A 207 11.30 -14.08 -2.30
C LEU A 207 10.80 -15.32 -1.55
N ASN A 208 10.03 -16.20 -2.20
CA ASN A 208 9.42 -17.37 -1.58
C ASN A 208 10.30 -18.62 -1.67
#